data_AF-A0A7C2KRM9-F1
#
_entry.id   AF-A0A7C2KRM9-F1
#
_cell.length_a   1.000
_cell.length_b   1.000
_cell.length_c   1.000
_cell.angle_alpha   90.00
_cell.angle_beta   90.00
_cell.angle_gamma   90.00
#
_symmetry.space_group_name_H-M   'P 1'
#
loop_
_entity.id
_entity.type
_entity.pdbx_description
1 polymer ?
#
loop_
_entity_poly.entity_id
_entity_poly.type
_entity_poly.pdbx_seq_one_letter_code
_entity_poly.pdbx_strand_id
1 'polypeptide(L)'
;MLREWPRHPSSVVWRHPPRSDRITLLAMRFGFLPATFQYQNSIHRVVNVLHIRDTCDRHGERRYYRVACADGVERTLIHDLRSGNWYLQREWFRQI
;
A
#
# COMPACT_ATOMS: atom_id res chain seq x y z
N MET A 1 11.32 -40.57 26.64
CA MET A 1 10.41 -39.40 26.67
C MET A 1 11.08 -38.25 25.92
N LEU A 2 10.67 -37.98 24.69
CA LEU A 2 11.13 -36.82 23.92
C LEU A 2 10.26 -35.63 24.31
N ARG A 3 10.87 -34.61 24.93
CA ARG A 3 10.21 -33.32 25.20
C ARG A 3 10.06 -32.60 23.87
N GLU A 4 8.82 -32.53 23.37
CA GLU A 4 8.48 -31.67 22.26
C GLU A 4 8.57 -30.21 22.71
N TRP A 5 9.54 -29.49 22.16
CA TRP A 5 9.64 -28.05 22.35
C TRP A 5 8.46 -27.40 21.61
N PRO A 6 7.67 -26.51 22.26
CA PRO A 6 6.64 -25.78 21.55
C PRO A 6 7.33 -24.94 20.47
N ARG A 7 7.11 -25.31 19.21
CA ARG A 7 7.52 -24.48 18.08
C ARG A 7 6.77 -23.17 18.26
N HIS A 8 7.50 -22.13 18.68
CA HIS A 8 7.00 -20.77 18.59
C HIS A 8 6.47 -20.61 17.15
N PRO A 9 5.23 -20.14 16.95
CA PRO A 9 4.80 -19.75 15.62
C PRO A 9 5.82 -18.70 15.19
N SER A 10 6.62 -19.05 14.20
CA SER A 10 7.59 -18.15 13.60
C SER A 10 6.83 -16.85 13.33
N SER A 11 7.24 -15.81 14.06
CA SER A 11 6.71 -14.45 13.94
C SER A 11 6.43 -14.19 12.47
N VAL A 12 5.15 -14.03 12.11
CA VAL A 12 4.76 -13.72 10.73
C VAL A 12 5.53 -12.46 10.36
N VAL A 13 6.61 -12.63 9.58
CA VAL A 13 7.40 -11.51 9.10
C VAL A 13 6.47 -10.78 8.15
N TRP A 14 5.85 -9.71 8.66
CA TRP A 14 4.95 -8.86 7.91
C TRP A 14 5.74 -8.28 6.74
N ARG A 15 5.49 -8.85 5.56
CA ARG A 15 6.28 -8.48 4.39
C ARG A 15 5.73 -7.17 3.86
N HIS A 16 6.56 -6.13 3.91
CA HIS A 16 6.44 -4.95 3.09
C HIS A 16 5.88 -5.31 1.70
N PRO A 17 4.86 -4.61 1.16
CA PRO A 17 4.31 -4.97 -0.13
C PRO A 17 5.43 -4.96 -1.19
N PRO A 18 5.51 -6.00 -2.06
CA PRO A 18 6.61 -6.11 -2.99
C PRO A 18 6.59 -4.93 -3.97
N ARG A 19 7.80 -4.42 -4.29
CA ARG A 19 7.99 -3.32 -5.26
C ARG A 19 7.13 -2.10 -4.95
N SER A 20 7.12 -1.73 -3.69
CA SER A 20 6.48 -0.50 -3.26
C SER A 20 7.45 0.30 -2.42
N ASP A 21 7.14 1.58 -2.25
CA ASP A 21 7.83 2.46 -1.33
C ASP A 21 6.81 3.00 -0.33
N ARG A 22 7.23 3.15 0.93
CA ARG A 22 6.38 3.76 1.95
C ARG A 22 6.14 5.23 1.61
N ILE A 23 4.91 5.68 1.79
CA ILE A 23 4.51 7.08 1.61
C ILE A 23 3.87 7.63 2.89
N THR A 24 3.85 8.94 3.00
CA THR A 24 3.06 9.62 4.04
C THR A 24 1.74 10.04 3.43
N LEU A 25 0.63 9.49 3.93
CA LEU A 25 -0.69 10.00 3.58
C LEU A 25 -0.95 11.28 4.38
N LEU A 26 -1.22 12.39 3.69
CA LEU A 26 -1.41 13.70 4.30
C LEU A 26 -2.90 14.02 4.51
N ALA A 27 -3.77 13.52 3.63
CA ALA A 27 -5.20 13.77 3.71
C ALA A 27 -6.02 12.65 3.08
N MET A 28 -7.23 12.46 3.61
CA MET A 28 -8.27 11.60 3.05
C MET A 28 -9.51 12.42 2.66
N ARG A 29 -10.20 11.98 1.61
CA ARG A 29 -11.53 12.45 1.23
C ARG A 29 -12.56 11.49 1.83
N PHE A 30 -13.60 12.05 2.45
CA PHE A 30 -14.68 11.29 3.11
C PHE A 30 -14.21 10.32 4.20
N GLY A 31 -12.96 10.44 4.68
CA GLY A 31 -12.39 9.57 5.71
C GLY A 31 -11.87 8.21 5.23
N PHE A 32 -11.97 7.87 3.94
CA PHE A 32 -11.53 6.54 3.44
C PHE A 32 -10.89 6.52 2.05
N LEU A 33 -10.96 7.62 1.28
CA LEU A 33 -10.28 7.74 -0.01
C LEU A 33 -9.01 8.58 0.14
N PRO A 34 -7.88 8.20 -0.49
CA PRO A 34 -6.69 9.04 -0.48
C PRO A 34 -6.96 10.36 -1.21
N ALA A 35 -6.59 11.49 -0.61
CA ALA A 35 -6.74 12.82 -1.21
C ALA A 35 -5.39 13.45 -1.53
N THR A 36 -4.43 13.34 -0.60
CA THR A 36 -3.08 13.91 -0.77
C THR A 36 -2.06 13.02 -0.08
N PHE A 37 -0.93 12.79 -0.72
CA PHE A 37 0.19 12.04 -0.14
C PHE A 37 1.54 12.68 -0.51
N GLN A 38 2.57 12.36 0.27
CA GLN A 38 3.93 12.79 0.03
C GLN A 38 4.82 11.59 -0.32
N TYR A 39 5.62 11.75 -1.37
CA TYR A 39 6.62 10.78 -1.80
C TYR A 39 7.84 11.52 -2.37
N GLN A 40 9.05 11.11 -1.99
CA GLN A 40 10.32 11.72 -2.45
C GLN A 40 10.30 13.27 -2.41
N ASN A 41 9.90 13.83 -1.27
CA ASN A 41 9.76 15.29 -1.06
C ASN A 41 8.78 16.03 -1.98
N SER A 42 7.97 15.30 -2.76
CA SER A 42 6.92 15.85 -3.61
C SER A 42 5.54 15.56 -3.02
N ILE A 43 4.63 16.53 -3.11
CA ILE A 43 3.24 16.38 -2.69
C ILE A 43 2.40 16.06 -3.94
N HIS A 44 1.68 14.95 -3.88
CA HIS A 44 0.80 14.49 -4.93
C HIS A 44 -0.65 14.62 -4.47
N ARG A 45 -1.44 15.38 -5.23
CA ARG A 45 -2.88 15.52 -5.01
C ARG A 45 -3.63 14.53 -5.89
N VAL A 46 -4.44 13.68 -5.27
CA VAL A 46 -5.36 12.77 -5.97
C VAL A 46 -6.57 13.56 -6.46
N VAL A 47 -6.75 13.59 -7.77
CA VAL A 47 -7.92 14.23 -8.39
C VAL A 47 -9.05 13.22 -8.58
N ASN A 48 -8.73 11.97 -8.91
CA ASN A 48 -9.70 10.91 -9.12
C ASN A 48 -9.21 9.55 -8.61
N VAL A 49 -10.13 8.71 -8.14
CA VAL A 49 -9.88 7.30 -7.82
C VAL A 49 -10.50 6.47 -8.93
N LEU A 50 -9.67 5.81 -9.72
CA LEU A 50 -10.05 5.09 -10.94
C LEU A 50 -10.53 3.68 -10.65
N HIS A 51 -9.91 3.01 -9.67
CA HIS A 51 -10.24 1.63 -9.31
C HIS A 51 -9.82 1.31 -7.88
N ILE A 52 -10.59 0.49 -7.19
CA ILE A 52 -10.29 0.00 -5.85
C ILE A 52 -10.37 -1.53 -5.87
N ARG A 53 -9.35 -2.20 -5.29
CA ARG A 53 -9.32 -3.65 -5.16
C ARG A 53 -8.81 -4.06 -3.79
N ASP A 54 -9.52 -4.99 -3.15
CA ASP A 54 -9.08 -5.60 -1.90
C ASP A 54 -8.41 -6.95 -2.14
N THR A 55 -7.39 -7.25 -1.35
CA THR A 55 -6.75 -8.57 -1.32
C THR A 55 -6.59 -9.02 0.13
N CYS A 56 -7.03 -10.23 0.43
CA CYS A 56 -6.84 -10.87 1.73
C CYS A 56 -6.09 -12.18 1.48
N ASP A 57 -4.80 -12.22 1.80
CA ASP A 57 -3.97 -13.40 1.63
C ASP A 57 -3.03 -13.64 2.83
N ARG A 58 -2.18 -14.67 2.74
CA ARG A 58 -1.19 -15.00 3.77
C ARG A 58 -0.20 -13.87 4.10
N HIS A 59 -0.13 -12.83 3.28
CA HIS A 59 0.71 -11.65 3.44
C HIS A 59 -0.04 -10.45 4.03
N GLY A 60 -1.34 -10.60 4.32
CA GLY A 60 -2.16 -9.63 5.04
C GLY A 60 -3.36 -9.14 4.23
N GLU A 61 -4.09 -8.20 4.84
CA GLU A 61 -5.23 -7.52 4.24
C GLU A 61 -4.77 -6.17 3.67
N ARG A 62 -4.97 -5.99 2.37
CA ARG A 62 -4.53 -4.80 1.64
C ARG A 62 -5.62 -4.29 0.73
N ARG A 63 -5.71 -2.97 0.66
CA ARG A 63 -6.56 -2.25 -0.31
C ARG A 63 -5.70 -1.48 -1.29
N TYR A 64 -5.93 -1.71 -2.57
CA TYR A 64 -5.24 -1.07 -3.67
C TYR A 64 -6.14 0.02 -4.25
N TYR A 65 -5.59 1.20 -4.47
CA TYR A 65 -6.25 2.33 -5.10
C TYR A 65 -5.46 2.74 -6.34
N ARG A 66 -6.04 2.55 -7.54
CA ARG A 66 -5.52 3.19 -8.75
C ARG A 66 -6.07 4.62 -8.78
N VAL A 67 -5.18 5.61 -8.81
CA VAL A 67 -5.53 7.02 -8.67
C VAL A 67 -4.94 7.84 -9.82
N ALA A 68 -5.69 8.83 -10.30
CA ALA A 68 -5.16 9.89 -11.14
C ALA A 68 -4.73 11.06 -10.25
N CYS A 69 -3.51 11.55 -10.44
CA CYS A 69 -2.98 12.69 -9.71
C CYS A 69 -3.07 13.98 -10.53
N ALA A 70 -2.99 15.13 -9.86
CA ALA A 70 -3.08 16.46 -10.48
C ALA A 70 -1.96 16.75 -11.50
N ASP A 71 -0.84 16.03 -11.39
CA ASP A 71 0.27 16.06 -12.36
C ASP A 71 -0.01 15.25 -13.64
N GLY A 72 -1.22 14.67 -13.77
CA GLY A 72 -1.63 13.86 -14.92
C GLY A 72 -1.14 12.41 -14.86
N VAL A 73 -0.38 12.02 -13.83
CA VAL A 73 0.19 10.68 -13.71
C VAL A 73 -0.74 9.77 -12.91
N GLU A 74 -1.01 8.58 -13.45
CA GLU A 74 -1.69 7.52 -12.72
C GLU A 74 -0.73 6.81 -11.77
N ARG A 75 -1.22 6.42 -10.60
CA ARG A 75 -0.43 5.73 -9.58
C ARG A 75 -1.26 4.68 -8.88
N THR A 76 -0.60 3.68 -8.31
CA THR A 76 -1.27 2.69 -7.45
C THR A 76 -0.80 2.86 -6.01
N LEU A 77 -1.74 3.25 -5.14
CA LEU A 77 -1.54 3.33 -3.70
C LEU A 77 -1.99 2.02 -3.04
N ILE A 78 -1.28 1.57 -2.03
CA ILE A 78 -1.56 0.35 -1.27
C ILE A 78 -1.74 0.76 0.19
N HIS A 79 -2.92 0.50 0.74
CA HIS A 79 -3.20 0.62 2.16
C HIS A 79 -3.13 -0.76 2.80
N ASP A 80 -2.17 -0.96 3.68
CA ASP A 80 -2.12 -2.14 4.54
C ASP A 80 -3.12 -1.96 5.69
N LEU A 81 -4.24 -2.68 5.62
CA LEU A 81 -5.39 -2.46 6.51
C LEU A 81 -5.09 -2.86 7.96
N ARG A 82 -4.09 -3.71 8.17
CA ARG A 82 -3.70 -4.18 9.50
C ARG A 82 -2.78 -3.19 10.21
N SER A 83 -1.79 -2.68 9.50
CA SER A 83 -0.79 -1.76 10.07
C SER A 83 -1.15 -0.29 9.89
N GLY A 84 -2.14 0.03 9.04
CA GLY A 84 -2.51 1.39 8.67
C GLY A 84 -1.48 2.08 7.77
N ASN A 85 -0.47 1.35 7.30
CA ASN A 85 0.61 1.93 6.49
C ASN A 85 0.17 2.10 5.04
N TRP A 86 0.72 3.16 4.43
CA TRP A 86 0.50 3.49 3.03
C TRP A 86 1.78 3.31 2.22
N TYR A 87 1.60 2.78 1.02
CA TYR A 87 2.68 2.54 0.08
C TYR A 87 2.28 3.01 -1.33
N LEU A 88 3.26 3.43 -2.10
CA LEU A 88 3.17 3.65 -3.54
C LEU A 88 3.77 2.45 -4.25
N GLN A 89 3.02 1.81 -5.14
CA GLN A 89 3.57 0.78 -6.00
C GLN A 89 4.52 1.41 -7.03
N ARG A 90 5.73 0.87 -7.15
CA ARG A 90 6.66 1.25 -8.21
C ARG A 90 6.07 0.80 -9.54
N GLU A 91 5.90 1.71 -10.49
CA GLU A 91 5.45 1.35 -11.82
C GLU A 91 6.52 0.54 -12.56
N TRP A 92 6.08 -0.41 -13.37
CA TRP A 92 6.96 -0.99 -14.38
C TRP A 92 7.04 0.00 -15.54
N PHE A 93 8.20 0.58 -15.78
CA PHE A 93 8.50 1.04 -17.12
C PHE A 93 8.53 -0.20 -18.01
N ARG A 94 7.41 -0.52 -18.69
CA ARG A 94 7.51 -1.28 -19.93
C ARG A 94 8.20 -0.35 -20.91
N GLN A 95 9.51 -0.51 -21.09
CA GLN A 95 10.17 -0.02 -22.30
C GLN A 95 9.40 -0.64 -23.47
N ILE A 96 8.83 0.24 -24.29
CA ILE A 96 8.20 -0.10 -25.56
C ILE A 96 9.31 -0.25 -26.59
#